data_AF-A0A524PEK7-F1
#
_entry.id   AF-A0A524PEK7-F1
#
_cell.length_a   1.000
_cell.length_b   1.000
_cell.length_c   1.000
_cell.angle_alpha   90.00
_cell.angle_beta   90.00
_cell.angle_gamma   90.00
#
_symmetry.space_group_name_H-M   'P 1'
#
loop_
_entity.id
_entity.type
_entity.pdbx_description
1 polymer ?
#
loop_
_entity_poly.entity_id
_entity_poly.type
_entity_poly.pdbx_seq_one_letter_code
_entity_poly.pdbx_strand_id
1 'polypeptide(L)'
;MQSRYIFFALAIWLGNLSEKAFSQETYPSGRPIANIFADYRHQVNGEESIRAFEITRVFLGYSYIIDSHLSAQIILDISDPFYFENISPKRYANIRNAFLSYKLDKLTITAGIADGKGQVASRDFWGKRYLAKPFLVNYGYIFPADIGIVADFQLSNAISIDAQIFNGEGYARIQSDNRFLYGAGITMKPVEGVVLRLFCDHYKG
;
A
#
# COMPACT_ATOMS: atom_id res chain seq x y z
N MET A 1 8.28 42.22 5.76
CA MET A 1 8.69 41.17 6.72
C MET A 1 7.45 40.33 7.02
N GLN A 2 7.19 39.28 6.25
CA GLN A 2 5.97 38.47 6.39
C GLN A 2 6.25 37.30 7.33
N SER A 3 5.56 37.30 8.47
CA SER A 3 5.61 36.22 9.45
C SER A 3 5.04 34.94 8.85
N ARG A 4 5.84 33.86 8.83
CA ARG A 4 5.42 32.52 8.40
C ARG A 4 4.87 31.80 9.63
N TYR A 5 3.59 31.48 9.63
CA TYR A 5 2.99 30.62 10.66
C TYR A 5 2.82 29.21 10.08
N ILE A 6 3.43 28.23 10.75
CA ILE A 6 3.21 26.81 10.51
C ILE A 6 2.20 26.34 11.57
N PHE A 7 1.01 25.92 11.14
CA PHE A 7 0.04 25.30 12.03
C PHE A 7 0.31 23.80 12.12
N PHE A 8 0.60 23.30 13.32
CA PHE A 8 0.54 21.88 13.63
C PHE A 8 -0.90 21.52 14.02
N ALA A 9 -1.54 20.63 13.26
CA ALA A 9 -2.80 20.02 13.67
C ALA A 9 -2.51 18.89 14.67
N LEU A 10 -2.92 19.08 15.92
CA LEU A 10 -2.85 18.08 16.97
C LEU A 10 -4.09 17.17 16.85
N ALA A 11 -3.90 15.93 16.39
CA ALA A 11 -4.96 14.93 16.41
C ALA A 11 -4.92 14.15 17.73
N ILE A 12 -5.96 14.31 18.55
CA ILE A 12 -6.15 13.55 19.80
C ILE A 12 -6.57 12.13 19.43
N TRP A 13 -5.78 11.14 19.85
CA TRP A 13 -6.11 9.73 19.73
C TRP A 13 -6.92 9.30 20.96
N LEU A 14 -8.20 8.96 20.77
CA LEU A 14 -8.94 8.17 21.75
C LEU A 14 -8.57 6.72 21.52
N GLY A 15 -7.73 6.21 22.40
CA GLY A 15 -7.31 4.82 22.35
C GLY A 15 -8.43 3.86 22.63
N ASN A 16 -8.61 2.89 21.75
CA ASN A 16 -9.22 1.63 22.15
C ASN A 16 -8.18 0.85 22.94
N LEU A 17 -8.35 0.78 24.25
CA LEU A 17 -7.80 -0.28 25.09
C LEU A 17 -8.46 -1.59 24.64
N SER A 18 -7.85 -2.28 23.68
CA SER A 18 -8.21 -3.67 23.43
C SER A 18 -7.43 -4.53 24.42
N GLU A 19 -8.14 -5.11 25.38
CA GLU A 19 -7.62 -6.22 26.16
C GLU A 19 -7.14 -7.32 25.20
N LYS A 20 -5.93 -7.83 25.41
CA LYS A 20 -5.45 -9.02 24.70
C LYS A 20 -6.15 -10.24 25.28
N ALA A 21 -7.38 -10.51 24.82
CA ALA A 21 -7.96 -11.83 24.98
C ALA A 21 -7.10 -12.84 24.19
N PHE A 22 -6.78 -13.96 24.81
CA PHE A 22 -6.13 -15.10 24.16
C PHE A 22 -7.09 -15.63 23.07
N SER A 23 -6.94 -15.09 21.86
CA SER A 23 -7.76 -15.44 20.70
C SER A 23 -7.22 -16.74 20.09
N GLN A 24 -7.96 -17.83 20.22
CA GLN A 24 -7.75 -19.00 19.37
C GLN A 24 -8.02 -18.57 17.91
N GLU A 25 -7.11 -18.87 16.99
CA GLU A 25 -7.32 -18.55 15.58
C GLU A 25 -8.56 -19.31 15.10
N THR A 26 -9.65 -18.58 14.90
CA THR A 26 -10.94 -19.15 14.51
C THR A 26 -11.05 -19.05 13.00
N TYR A 27 -11.16 -20.21 12.35
CA TYR A 27 -11.31 -20.32 10.91
C TYR A 27 -12.62 -21.01 10.55
N PRO A 28 -13.29 -20.61 9.46
CA PRO A 28 -12.97 -19.45 8.63
C PRO A 28 -13.31 -18.12 9.32
N SER A 29 -12.66 -17.03 8.90
CA SER A 29 -13.00 -15.69 9.39
C SER A 29 -12.88 -14.65 8.28
N GLY A 30 -13.67 -13.58 8.39
CA GLY A 30 -13.71 -12.53 7.38
C GLY A 30 -13.80 -11.15 7.99
N ARG A 31 -13.24 -10.16 7.30
CA ARG A 31 -13.20 -8.77 7.73
C ARG A 31 -13.49 -7.82 6.56
N PRO A 32 -14.54 -6.99 6.65
CA PRO A 32 -14.74 -5.92 5.67
C PRO A 32 -13.64 -4.87 5.79
N ILE A 33 -13.27 -4.28 4.65
CA ILE A 33 -12.30 -3.19 4.55
C ILE A 33 -13.04 -1.98 4.00
N ALA A 34 -13.06 -0.89 4.77
CA ALA A 34 -13.63 0.38 4.36
C ALA A 34 -12.72 1.53 4.85
N ASN A 35 -11.91 2.09 3.95
CA ASN A 35 -11.06 3.24 4.25
C ASN A 35 -11.50 4.42 3.39
N ILE A 36 -11.87 5.54 4.01
CA ILE A 36 -12.24 6.79 3.34
C ILE A 36 -11.15 7.81 3.61
N PHE A 37 -10.63 8.43 2.55
CA PHE A 37 -9.60 9.46 2.62
C PHE A 37 -10.22 10.81 2.23
N ALA A 38 -10.22 11.74 3.17
CA ALA A 38 -10.74 13.09 3.00
C ALA A 38 -9.61 14.09 3.28
N ASP A 39 -9.38 15.00 2.32
CA ASP A 39 -8.28 15.95 2.34
C ASP A 39 -8.83 17.38 2.32
N TYR A 40 -8.18 18.26 3.09
CA TYR A 40 -8.32 19.71 2.95
C TYR A 40 -7.06 20.26 2.29
N ARG A 41 -7.24 21.04 1.22
CA ARG A 41 -6.15 21.60 0.43
C ARG A 41 -6.29 23.12 0.34
N HIS A 42 -5.18 23.80 0.59
CA HIS A 42 -5.01 25.22 0.33
C HIS A 42 -3.82 25.40 -0.62
N GLN A 43 -4.09 25.77 -1.87
CA GLN A 43 -3.08 26.08 -2.88
C GLN A 43 -3.04 27.58 -3.10
N VAL A 44 -1.85 28.17 -3.03
CA VAL A 44 -1.61 29.59 -3.31
C VAL A 44 -0.78 29.67 -4.58
N ASN A 45 -1.32 30.32 -5.61
CA ASN A 45 -0.68 30.47 -6.92
C ASN A 45 -0.66 31.96 -7.28
N GLY A 46 0.40 32.66 -6.86
CA GLY A 46 0.46 34.12 -6.98
C GLY A 46 -0.62 34.78 -6.12
N GLU A 47 -1.52 35.54 -6.75
CA GLU A 47 -2.64 36.22 -6.09
C GLU A 47 -3.88 35.31 -5.92
N GLU A 48 -3.93 34.17 -6.60
CA GLU A 48 -5.06 33.25 -6.52
C GLU A 48 -4.88 32.23 -5.38
N SER A 49 -5.93 32.03 -4.58
CA SER A 49 -5.98 30.97 -3.56
C SER A 49 -7.12 30.00 -3.86
N ILE A 50 -6.80 28.71 -3.97
CA ILE A 50 -7.78 27.64 -4.11
C ILE A 50 -7.89 26.89 -2.78
N ARG A 51 -9.10 26.76 -2.26
CA ARG A 51 -9.43 25.97 -1.07
C ARG A 51 -10.40 24.87 -1.47
N ALA A 52 -10.07 23.64 -1.10
CA ALA A 52 -10.91 22.48 -1.39
C ALA A 52 -10.99 21.56 -0.17
N PHE A 53 -12.17 20.99 0.05
CA PHE A 53 -12.39 19.85 0.94
C PHE A 53 -12.96 18.72 0.08
N GLU A 54 -12.26 17.59 -0.02
CA GLU A 54 -12.58 16.54 -0.97
C GLU A 54 -12.29 15.15 -0.43
N ILE A 55 -13.19 14.20 -0.72
CA ILE A 55 -12.86 12.78 -0.61
C ILE A 55 -11.99 12.42 -1.81
N THR A 56 -10.70 12.18 -1.58
CA THR A 56 -9.74 11.90 -2.66
C THR A 56 -9.71 10.42 -3.02
N ARG A 57 -10.08 9.54 -2.08
CA ARG A 57 -10.02 8.09 -2.27
C ARG A 57 -10.95 7.35 -1.34
N VAL A 58 -11.47 6.23 -1.81
CA VAL A 58 -12.13 5.22 -0.99
C VAL A 58 -11.57 3.84 -1.34
N PHE A 59 -11.19 3.06 -0.32
CA PHE A 59 -10.94 1.63 -0.45
C PHE A 59 -12.11 0.86 0.14
N LEU A 60 -12.74 0.03 -0.67
CA LEU A 60 -13.78 -0.90 -0.24
C LEU A 60 -13.34 -2.32 -0.57
N GLY A 61 -13.47 -3.25 0.36
CA GLY A 61 -12.99 -4.59 0.13
C GLY A 61 -13.38 -5.58 1.21
N TYR A 62 -12.85 -6.79 1.06
CA TYR A 62 -13.06 -7.88 1.99
C TYR A 62 -11.80 -8.72 2.07
N SER A 63 -11.40 -9.07 3.28
CA SER A 63 -10.33 -10.02 3.56
C SER A 63 -10.96 -11.26 4.17
N TYR A 64 -10.57 -12.44 3.70
CA TYR A 64 -11.11 -13.70 4.18
C TYR A 64 -9.96 -14.67 4.47
N ILE A 65 -9.94 -15.23 5.67
CA ILE A 65 -9.05 -16.30 6.06
C ILE A 65 -9.83 -17.60 5.97
N ILE A 66 -9.42 -18.45 5.05
CA ILE A 66 -10.12 -19.69 4.70
C ILE A 66 -9.74 -20.77 5.71
N ASP A 67 -8.45 -20.91 5.97
CA ASP A 67 -7.88 -21.84 6.95
C ASP A 67 -6.54 -21.29 7.50
N SER A 68 -5.80 -22.11 8.25
CA SER A 68 -4.51 -21.74 8.87
C SER A 68 -3.40 -21.38 7.88
N HIS A 69 -3.55 -21.72 6.60
CA HIS A 69 -2.56 -21.50 5.55
C HIS A 69 -3.08 -20.56 4.45
N LEU A 70 -4.35 -20.64 4.08
CA LEU A 70 -4.91 -19.97 2.91
C LEU A 70 -5.79 -18.78 3.28
N SER A 71 -5.56 -17.66 2.59
CA SER A 71 -6.38 -16.45 2.67
C SER A 71 -6.58 -15.80 1.32
N ALA A 72 -7.62 -14.97 1.22
CA ALA A 72 -7.97 -14.22 0.02
C ALA A 72 -8.28 -12.76 0.38
N GLN A 73 -8.02 -11.85 -0.56
CA GLN A 73 -8.39 -10.45 -0.38
C GLN A 73 -8.77 -9.81 -1.71
N ILE A 74 -9.84 -9.02 -1.69
CA ILE A 74 -10.23 -8.13 -2.77
C ILE A 74 -10.39 -6.71 -2.23
N ILE A 75 -9.84 -5.72 -2.93
CA ILE A 75 -9.97 -4.30 -2.61
C ILE A 75 -10.23 -3.53 -3.91
N LEU A 76 -11.32 -2.77 -3.92
CA LEU A 76 -11.62 -1.73 -4.91
C LEU A 76 -11.03 -0.40 -4.46
N ASP A 77 -10.35 0.29 -5.37
CA ASP A 77 -9.87 1.66 -5.23
C ASP A 77 -10.72 2.60 -6.07
N ILE A 78 -11.51 3.42 -5.39
CA ILE A 78 -12.30 4.49 -5.98
C ILE A 78 -11.52 5.79 -5.76
N SER A 79 -10.75 6.18 -6.75
CA SER A 79 -9.98 7.43 -6.74
C SER A 79 -9.79 7.96 -8.16
N ASP A 80 -9.22 9.16 -8.27
CA ASP A 80 -8.69 9.63 -9.53
C ASP A 80 -7.50 8.74 -9.93
N PRO A 81 -7.60 7.99 -11.03
CA PRO A 81 -6.63 6.98 -11.37
C PRO A 81 -5.29 7.63 -11.72
N PHE A 82 -4.26 7.18 -11.00
CA PHE A 82 -2.89 7.70 -10.99
C PHE A 82 -2.20 7.90 -12.36
N TYR A 83 -2.76 7.37 -13.44
CA TYR A 83 -2.04 7.11 -14.69
C TYR A 83 -2.75 7.57 -15.97
N PHE A 84 -3.89 8.26 -15.86
CA PHE A 84 -4.58 8.82 -17.02
C PHE A 84 -4.36 10.33 -17.05
N GLU A 85 -3.28 10.75 -17.69
CA GLU A 85 -3.08 12.15 -18.03
C GLU A 85 -4.16 12.59 -19.03
N ASN A 86 -4.67 13.82 -18.87
CA ASN A 86 -5.60 14.51 -19.80
C ASN A 86 -7.09 14.12 -19.78
N ILE A 87 -7.60 13.51 -18.71
CA ILE A 87 -9.06 13.36 -18.53
C ILE A 87 -9.53 14.34 -17.45
N SER A 88 -10.69 14.99 -17.66
CA SER A 88 -11.36 15.78 -16.62
C SER A 88 -11.47 14.98 -15.32
N PRO A 89 -11.32 15.61 -14.13
CA PRO A 89 -11.23 14.90 -12.85
C PRO A 89 -12.48 14.02 -12.66
N LYS A 90 -12.29 12.71 -12.79
CA LYS A 90 -13.32 11.69 -12.64
C LYS A 90 -12.78 10.63 -11.69
N ARG A 91 -13.65 10.14 -10.81
CA ARG A 91 -13.31 9.00 -9.93
C ARG A 91 -13.57 7.72 -10.71
N TYR A 92 -12.60 6.83 -10.74
CA TYR A 92 -12.70 5.51 -11.35
C TYR A 92 -12.59 4.45 -10.26
N ALA A 93 -13.37 3.37 -10.40
CA ALA A 93 -13.26 2.20 -9.55
C ALA A 93 -12.33 1.19 -10.23
N ASN A 94 -11.18 0.93 -9.62
CA ASN A 94 -10.21 -0.07 -10.09
C ASN A 94 -10.08 -1.18 -9.05
N ILE A 95 -9.73 -2.39 -9.49
CA ILE A 95 -9.37 -3.47 -8.58
C ILE A 95 -7.92 -3.22 -8.13
N ARG A 96 -7.73 -2.78 -6.89
CA ARG A 96 -6.40 -2.55 -6.31
C ARG A 96 -5.73 -3.84 -5.89
N ASN A 97 -6.49 -4.72 -5.25
CA ASN A 97 -6.00 -6.03 -4.82
C ASN A 97 -7.04 -7.08 -5.18
N ALA A 98 -6.56 -8.22 -5.63
CA ALA A 98 -7.34 -9.42 -5.87
C ALA A 98 -6.34 -10.57 -5.87
N PHE A 99 -6.12 -11.18 -4.71
CA PHE A 99 -5.08 -12.18 -4.54
C PHE A 99 -5.51 -13.32 -3.63
N LEU A 100 -4.80 -14.45 -3.78
CA LEU A 100 -4.72 -15.54 -2.83
C LEU A 100 -3.35 -15.51 -2.15
N SER A 101 -3.30 -15.82 -0.87
CA SER A 101 -2.07 -15.90 -0.09
C SER A 101 -2.01 -17.19 0.69
N TYR A 102 -0.88 -17.91 0.56
CA TYR A 102 -0.63 -19.19 1.20
C TYR A 102 0.59 -19.10 2.12
N LYS A 103 0.43 -19.46 3.39
CA LYS A 103 1.46 -19.38 4.44
C LYS A 103 1.99 -20.76 4.82
N LEU A 104 3.30 -20.93 4.72
CA LEU A 104 4.06 -22.12 5.11
C LEU A 104 5.14 -21.72 6.12
N ASP A 105 4.85 -21.82 7.41
CA ASP A 105 5.75 -21.41 8.50
C ASP A 105 6.26 -19.96 8.31
N LYS A 106 7.53 -19.81 7.91
CA LYS A 106 8.21 -18.53 7.66
C LYS A 106 8.02 -17.99 6.25
N LEU A 107 7.50 -18.79 5.32
CA LEU A 107 7.28 -18.42 3.93
C LEU A 107 5.82 -18.05 3.70
N THR A 108 5.56 -16.93 3.04
CA THR A 108 4.25 -16.57 2.52
C THR A 108 4.36 -16.34 1.02
N ILE A 109 3.49 -16.99 0.25
CA ILE A 109 3.39 -16.81 -1.20
C ILE A 109 2.05 -16.16 -1.50
N THR A 110 2.06 -15.06 -2.24
CA THR A 110 0.86 -14.34 -2.66
C THR A 110 0.81 -14.29 -4.19
N ALA A 111 -0.33 -14.62 -4.78
CA ALA A 111 -0.53 -14.61 -6.22
C ALA A 111 -1.82 -13.86 -6.60
N GLY A 112 -1.73 -13.03 -7.64
CA GLY A 112 -2.81 -12.15 -8.11
C GLY A 112 -2.37 -10.69 -8.14
N ILE A 113 -3.31 -9.76 -8.01
CA ILE A 113 -3.00 -8.34 -7.86
C ILE A 113 -2.56 -8.09 -6.42
N ALA A 114 -1.25 -8.10 -6.18
CA ALA A 114 -0.62 -8.07 -4.87
C ALA A 114 0.07 -6.72 -4.61
N ASP A 115 0.38 -6.45 -3.35
CA ASP A 115 1.10 -5.24 -2.96
C ASP A 115 2.57 -5.27 -3.41
N GLY A 116 3.02 -4.19 -4.05
CA GLY A 116 4.42 -4.05 -4.45
C GLY A 116 5.38 -3.86 -3.27
N LYS A 117 6.53 -4.53 -3.31
CA LYS A 117 7.50 -4.57 -2.19
C LYS A 117 8.43 -3.36 -2.12
N GLY A 118 8.60 -2.62 -3.21
CA GLY A 118 9.47 -1.43 -3.25
C GLY A 118 9.09 -0.32 -2.26
N GLN A 119 7.85 -0.29 -1.78
CA GLN A 119 7.30 0.75 -0.89
C GLN A 119 7.11 0.28 0.57
N VAL A 120 7.39 -0.97 0.92
CA VAL A 120 7.06 -1.57 2.24
C VAL A 120 7.64 -0.75 3.39
N ALA A 121 8.95 -0.45 3.36
CA ALA A 121 9.58 0.35 4.41
C ALA A 121 8.95 1.74 4.55
N SER A 122 8.58 2.37 3.44
CA SER A 122 7.94 3.69 3.47
C SER A 122 6.54 3.65 4.08
N ARG A 123 5.76 2.58 3.88
CA ARG A 123 4.39 2.44 4.39
C ARG A 123 4.34 2.02 5.85
N ASP A 124 5.19 1.07 6.25
CA ASP A 124 5.08 0.41 7.55
C ASP A 124 5.79 1.21 8.66
N PHE A 125 6.84 1.96 8.33
CA PHE A 125 7.63 2.68 9.33
C PHE A 125 6.85 3.80 10.04
N TRP A 126 5.99 4.51 9.33
CA TRP A 126 5.40 5.74 9.86
C TRP A 126 4.14 5.52 10.69
N GLY A 127 3.56 4.31 10.73
CA GLY A 127 2.33 3.99 11.47
C GLY A 127 1.09 4.84 11.11
N LYS A 128 1.28 5.84 10.25
CA LYS A 128 0.35 6.85 9.74
C LYS A 128 0.74 7.09 8.27
N ARG A 129 -0.26 7.25 7.41
CA ARG A 129 -0.04 7.48 5.98
C ARG A 129 0.55 8.88 5.74
N TYR A 130 1.46 8.99 4.78
CA TYR A 130 1.93 10.29 4.30
C TYR A 130 0.77 11.17 3.83
N LEU A 131 0.86 12.48 4.09
CA LEU A 131 -0.02 13.50 3.49
C LEU A 131 0.12 13.57 1.96
N ALA A 132 1.21 13.04 1.41
CA ALA A 132 1.50 12.98 -0.01
C ALA A 132 2.00 11.58 -0.41
N LYS A 133 1.87 11.21 -1.69
CA LYS A 133 2.39 9.92 -2.18
C LYS A 133 3.92 9.86 -1.97
N PRO A 134 4.51 8.67 -1.69
CA PRO A 134 5.96 8.52 -1.75
C PRO A 134 6.48 8.98 -3.10
N PHE A 135 7.63 9.67 -3.12
CA PHE A 135 8.25 10.22 -4.33
C PHE A 135 8.32 9.17 -5.45
N LEU A 136 8.83 7.98 -5.16
CA LEU A 136 8.98 6.90 -6.15
C LEU A 136 7.65 6.48 -6.79
N VAL A 137 6.55 6.46 -6.02
CA VAL A 137 5.22 6.14 -6.54
C VAL A 137 4.68 7.29 -7.38
N ASN A 138 4.94 8.54 -6.96
CA ASN A 138 4.43 9.72 -7.65
C ASN A 138 5.03 9.90 -9.04
N TYR A 139 6.28 9.46 -9.24
CA TYR A 139 6.98 9.51 -10.53
C TYR A 139 6.96 8.18 -11.29
N GLY A 140 6.19 7.18 -10.82
CA GLY A 140 6.02 5.91 -11.51
C GLY A 140 7.24 4.98 -11.47
N TYR A 141 8.21 5.21 -10.58
CA TYR A 141 9.37 4.32 -10.41
C TYR A 141 9.01 3.00 -9.73
N ILE A 142 7.98 3.00 -8.87
CA ILE A 142 7.47 1.79 -8.23
C ILE A 142 5.94 1.82 -8.21
N PHE A 143 5.32 0.64 -8.30
CA PHE A 143 3.87 0.50 -8.26
C PHE A 143 3.37 0.10 -6.87
N PRO A 144 2.23 0.67 -6.42
CA PRO A 144 1.71 0.36 -5.10
C PRO A 144 1.04 -1.02 -5.01
N ALA A 145 0.61 -1.58 -6.13
CA ALA A 145 0.12 -2.93 -6.30
C ALA A 145 0.24 -3.31 -7.77
N ASP A 146 0.44 -4.60 -8.05
CA ASP A 146 0.57 -5.09 -9.41
C ASP A 146 0.22 -6.58 -9.53
N ILE A 147 -0.04 -7.04 -10.75
CA ILE A 147 -0.41 -8.45 -10.99
C ILE A 147 0.84 -9.34 -11.11
N GLY A 148 0.87 -10.40 -10.30
CA GLY A 148 1.89 -11.44 -10.39
C GLY A 148 2.03 -12.25 -9.11
N ILE A 149 3.27 -12.58 -8.75
CA ILE A 149 3.61 -13.46 -7.63
C ILE A 149 4.60 -12.78 -6.71
N VAL A 150 4.38 -12.93 -5.41
CA VAL A 150 5.21 -12.39 -4.34
C VAL A 150 5.54 -13.50 -3.37
N ALA A 151 6.78 -13.56 -2.92
CA ALA A 151 7.24 -14.44 -1.85
C ALA A 151 7.87 -13.61 -0.73
N ASP A 152 7.38 -13.77 0.49
CA ASP A 152 7.93 -13.18 1.71
C ASP A 152 8.51 -14.28 2.59
N PHE A 153 9.74 -14.11 3.05
CA PHE A 153 10.40 -15.07 3.93
C PHE A 153 10.95 -14.40 5.20
N GLN A 154 10.44 -14.83 6.35
CA GLN A 154 10.87 -14.33 7.65
C GLN A 154 12.05 -15.14 8.18
N LEU A 155 13.27 -14.64 8.03
CA LEU A 155 14.48 -15.30 8.53
C LEU A 155 14.52 -15.34 10.07
N SER A 156 14.20 -14.21 10.69
CA SER A 156 14.14 -14.02 12.15
C SER A 156 13.22 -12.85 12.49
N ASN A 157 12.95 -12.56 13.77
CA ASN A 157 12.17 -11.36 14.15
C ASN A 157 12.77 -10.04 13.65
N ALA A 158 14.08 -10.00 13.38
CA ALA A 158 14.80 -8.81 12.94
C ALA A 158 15.05 -8.76 11.43
N ILE A 159 14.96 -9.87 10.70
CA ILE A 159 15.36 -9.95 9.29
C ILE A 159 14.30 -10.66 8.47
N SER A 160 13.90 -10.05 7.36
CA SER A 160 13.07 -10.65 6.33
C SER A 160 13.65 -10.39 4.94
N ILE A 161 13.36 -11.30 4.02
CA ILE A 161 13.64 -11.14 2.59
C ILE A 161 12.34 -11.30 1.82
N ASP A 162 12.28 -10.66 0.66
CA ASP A 162 11.14 -10.75 -0.24
C ASP A 162 11.59 -10.79 -1.69
N ALA A 163 10.80 -11.46 -2.52
CA ALA A 163 10.96 -11.49 -3.96
C ALA A 163 9.60 -11.31 -4.64
N GLN A 164 9.60 -10.69 -5.81
CA GLN A 164 8.39 -10.44 -6.58
C GLN A 164 8.65 -10.60 -8.08
N ILE A 165 7.61 -11.04 -8.79
CA ILE A 165 7.54 -11.03 -10.25
C ILE A 165 6.18 -10.43 -10.61
N PHE A 166 6.18 -9.32 -11.32
CA PHE A 166 4.98 -8.64 -11.79
C PHE A 166 5.03 -8.42 -13.31
N ASN A 167 3.90 -8.08 -13.93
CA ASN A 167 3.90 -7.50 -15.28
C ASN A 167 4.57 -6.10 -15.28
N GLY A 168 4.56 -5.37 -14.17
CA GLY A 168 5.24 -4.08 -14.03
C GLY A 168 4.48 -2.91 -14.67
N GLU A 169 3.16 -2.99 -14.76
CA GLU A 169 2.32 -1.91 -15.32
C GLU A 169 1.40 -1.26 -14.28
N GLY A 170 1.37 -1.82 -13.07
CA GLY A 170 0.47 -1.43 -11.99
C GLY A 170 -0.94 -2.00 -12.13
N TYR A 171 -1.62 -2.09 -10.99
CA TYR A 171 -2.95 -2.70 -10.86
C TYR A 171 -4.08 -2.13 -11.74
N ALA A 172 -3.94 -0.91 -12.26
CA ALA A 172 -4.98 -0.26 -13.06
C ALA A 172 -4.90 -0.59 -14.56
N ARG A 173 -3.85 -1.29 -15.01
CA ARG A 173 -3.59 -1.59 -16.41
C ARG A 173 -3.65 -3.09 -16.67
N ILE A 174 -4.13 -3.46 -17.85
CA ILE A 174 -4.03 -4.83 -18.38
C ILE A 174 -2.70 -4.91 -19.12
N GLN A 175 -1.94 -5.99 -18.90
CA GLN A 175 -0.63 -6.20 -19.51
C GLN A 175 -0.67 -5.96 -21.02
N SER A 176 0.22 -5.10 -21.48
CA SER A 176 0.30 -4.61 -22.85
C SER A 176 1.59 -5.01 -23.57
N ASP A 177 2.55 -5.59 -22.85
CA ASP A 177 3.82 -6.08 -23.39
C ASP A 177 4.20 -7.48 -22.85
N ASN A 178 5.36 -8.00 -23.29
CA ASN A 178 5.91 -9.30 -22.84
C ASN A 178 7.02 -9.15 -21.79
N ARG A 179 7.08 -8.02 -21.08
CA ARG A 179 8.09 -7.78 -20.04
C ARG A 179 7.51 -8.06 -18.67
N PHE A 180 8.39 -8.47 -17.77
CA PHE A 180 8.08 -8.69 -16.37
C PHE A 180 9.06 -7.90 -15.50
N LEU A 181 8.54 -7.37 -14.41
CA LEU A 181 9.30 -6.71 -13.36
C LEU A 181 9.68 -7.72 -12.29
N TYR A 182 10.97 -8.02 -12.20
CA TYR A 182 11.55 -8.86 -11.16
C TYR A 182 12.09 -7.97 -10.06
N GLY A 183 11.73 -8.22 -8.80
CA GLY A 183 12.20 -7.46 -7.66
C GLY A 183 12.63 -8.35 -6.51
N ALA A 184 13.59 -7.88 -5.73
CA ALA A 184 14.04 -8.54 -4.51
C ALA A 184 14.41 -7.51 -3.44
N GLY A 185 14.16 -7.87 -2.18
CA GLY A 185 14.41 -7.01 -1.04
C GLY A 185 14.91 -7.76 0.18
N ILE A 186 15.65 -7.04 1.02
CA ILE A 186 15.99 -7.44 2.37
C ILE A 186 15.61 -6.30 3.31
N THR A 187 14.94 -6.64 4.41
CA THR A 187 14.59 -5.70 5.49
C THR A 187 15.24 -6.17 6.78
N MET A 188 15.87 -5.23 7.48
CA MET A 188 16.49 -5.44 8.78
C MET A 188 15.93 -4.43 9.78
N LYS A 189 15.63 -4.92 10.99
CA LYS A 189 15.17 -4.14 12.13
C LYS A 189 16.14 -4.37 13.30
N PRO A 190 17.31 -3.72 13.29
CA PRO A 190 18.39 -4.03 14.23
C PRO A 190 18.01 -3.66 15.67
N VAL A 191 17.24 -2.58 15.85
CA VAL A 191 16.69 -2.13 17.12
C VAL A 191 15.29 -1.55 16.89
N GLU A 192 14.52 -1.38 17.95
CA GLU A 192 13.21 -0.74 17.89
C GLU A 192 13.31 0.67 17.29
N GLY A 193 12.37 1.02 16.41
CA GLY A 193 12.35 2.32 15.73
C GLY A 193 13.35 2.48 14.58
N VAL A 194 14.14 1.46 14.24
CA VAL A 194 15.06 1.49 13.08
C VAL A 194 14.68 0.42 12.06
N VAL A 195 14.46 0.84 10.81
CA VAL A 195 14.23 -0.06 9.67
C VAL A 195 15.24 0.26 8.59
N LEU A 196 16.04 -0.73 8.21
CA LEU A 196 16.94 -0.69 7.07
C LEU A 196 16.36 -1.59 5.98
N ARG A 197 16.19 -1.06 4.76
CA ARG A 197 15.72 -1.85 3.63
C ARG A 197 16.59 -1.58 2.41
N LEU A 198 17.04 -2.66 1.79
CA LEU A 198 17.62 -2.65 0.45
C LEU A 198 16.62 -3.33 -0.47
N PHE A 199 16.32 -2.70 -1.60
CA PHE A 199 15.40 -3.24 -2.60
C PHE A 199 15.92 -2.87 -3.99
N CYS A 200 15.85 -3.82 -4.91
CA CYS A 200 16.13 -3.60 -6.32
C CYS A 200 15.07 -4.28 -7.18
N ASP A 201 14.82 -3.71 -8.34
CA ASP A 201 13.97 -4.29 -9.36
C ASP A 201 14.54 -4.08 -10.77
N HIS A 202 14.11 -4.92 -11.70
CA HIS A 202 14.58 -4.94 -13.07
C HIS A 202 13.51 -5.49 -14.01
N TYR A 203 13.26 -4.78 -15.12
CA TYR A 203 12.43 -5.27 -16.20
C TYR A 203 13.21 -6.22 -17.10
N LYS A 204 12.62 -7.39 -17.40
CA LYS A 204 13.18 -8.34 -18.36
C LYS A 204 12.06 -8.96 -19.20
N GLY A 205 12.35 -9.18 -20.49
CA GLY A 205 11.51 -9.90 -21.45
C GLY A 205 12.30 -11.03 -22.11
#